data_AF-A0A7L0WKX8-F1
#
_entry.id   AF-A0A7L0WKX8-F1
#
_cell.length_a   1.000
_cell.length_b   1.000
_cell.length_c   1.000
_cell.angle_alpha   90.00
_cell.angle_beta   90.00
_cell.angle_gamma   90.00
#
_symmetry.space_group_name_H-M   'P 1'
#
loop_
_entity.id
_entity.type
_entity.pdbx_description
1 polymer ?
#
loop_
_entity_poly.entity_id
_entity_poly.type
_entity_poly.pdbx_seq_one_letter_code
_entity_poly.pdbx_strand_id
1 'polypeptide(L)'
;VPSSAGNMFSEIFLSAISVLLANLGHFLSSLMQFVPGLKNSLPSPSKEQITLPTLQCIAPLLQTVEETPQPVPAKIRGHIPEWINGNLLRNGPGKFEFGEEKYNHWFDGMALLHQFQLRNGTVTYQSRFLQSSSYLTNSQHNRIVVSEFGTLAMPDPCKSVFARFLSHFDPPKPSDNASVSYVMYKGDYYVSSENTFMYKVDPETLETKEKVDWSKFVAVNGATAHPHYAPDGTTYNMGNSYGISGTMYNIIEVPPQKSNCNDTLEGAKVLCSIAPMDSMKPSYYHSFGMSENYIIFIEQPIKLNLWRIITSKFRGKPISEGINWEPQYNTRFHVVDKHTGEVLPGQWYSKPFVTFHQINAFEDGGCVVLDLCCQDDGRTMAVYKLQNMRKSGADLNQVFESVARTFPRRFVLPLNVDSDTPVGKNLNPLPYTLAKAVKDADGKVWCTHENLHPDGFENFGGLEFPQINYSQYSGRRYRYFYGCGFRHFIGDSLVKVDVETRNFKIWQEDGCYPSEPVFVPVPNAMAEDSGVILSVVISPNENQSAFLLVLDAETFRELGRAEVPVQMPYGFHGIFSS
;
A
#
# COMPACT_ATOMS: atom_id res chain seq x y z
N VAL A 1 67.65 1.47 -23.18
CA VAL A 1 68.50 0.93 -22.08
C VAL A 1 69.09 2.12 -21.32
N PRO A 2 69.02 2.24 -19.98
CA PRO A 2 68.14 1.65 -18.95
C PRO A 2 67.08 2.72 -18.50
N SER A 3 66.13 2.55 -17.56
CA SER A 3 66.07 1.76 -16.33
C SER A 3 64.63 1.33 -15.97
N SER A 4 64.37 0.03 -15.98
CA SER A 4 63.13 -0.62 -15.54
C SER A 4 63.27 -1.33 -14.18
N ALA A 5 64.17 -0.86 -13.31
CA ALA A 5 64.48 -1.52 -12.03
C ALA A 5 63.73 -0.95 -10.80
N GLY A 6 62.94 0.13 -10.95
CA GLY A 6 62.29 0.82 -9.82
C GLY A 6 60.92 0.26 -9.40
N ASN A 7 60.14 -0.31 -10.34
CA ASN A 7 58.76 -0.72 -10.05
C ASN A 7 58.61 -2.16 -9.54
N MET A 8 59.59 -3.04 -9.77
CA MET A 8 59.48 -4.44 -9.35
C MET A 8 59.72 -4.62 -7.84
N PHE A 9 60.51 -3.72 -7.21
CA PHE A 9 60.78 -3.78 -5.77
C PHE A 9 59.62 -3.26 -4.91
N SER A 10 58.80 -2.32 -5.39
CA SER A 10 57.66 -1.82 -4.60
C SER A 10 56.49 -2.80 -4.59
N GLU A 11 56.22 -3.49 -5.70
CA GLU A 11 55.14 -4.49 -5.79
C GLU A 11 55.45 -5.75 -4.99
N ILE A 12 56.71 -6.21 -4.99
CA ILE A 12 57.14 -7.36 -4.18
C ILE A 12 57.12 -7.01 -2.68
N PHE A 13 57.48 -5.78 -2.30
CA PHE A 13 57.45 -5.34 -0.89
C PHE A 13 56.02 -5.18 -0.36
N LEU A 14 55.09 -4.65 -1.17
CA LEU A 14 53.68 -4.53 -0.81
C LEU A 14 52.97 -5.91 -0.74
N SER A 15 53.31 -6.83 -1.65
CA SER A 15 52.83 -8.21 -1.61
C SER A 15 53.35 -8.97 -0.38
N ALA A 16 54.63 -8.80 -0.02
CA ALA A 16 55.21 -9.43 1.17
C ALA A 16 54.58 -8.90 2.48
N ILE A 17 54.25 -7.61 2.55
CA ILE A 17 53.56 -7.01 3.70
C ILE A 17 52.10 -7.51 3.80
N SER A 18 51.39 -7.67 2.69
CA SER A 18 50.00 -8.17 2.72
C SER A 18 49.94 -9.63 3.17
N VAL A 19 50.91 -10.46 2.75
CA VAL A 19 51.04 -11.86 3.17
C VAL A 19 51.48 -11.96 4.64
N LEU A 20 52.36 -11.07 5.12
CA LEU A 20 52.71 -11.01 6.55
C LEU A 20 51.50 -10.62 7.42
N LEU A 21 50.69 -9.65 6.98
CA LEU A 21 49.49 -9.19 7.71
C LEU A 21 48.37 -10.22 7.70
N ALA A 22 48.17 -10.93 6.58
CA ALA A 22 47.21 -12.02 6.49
C ALA A 22 47.60 -13.21 7.40
N ASN A 23 48.89 -13.55 7.44
CA ASN A 23 49.40 -14.62 8.32
C ASN A 23 49.40 -14.21 9.80
N LEU A 24 49.60 -12.92 10.12
CA LEU A 24 49.45 -12.42 11.50
C LEU A 24 47.99 -12.51 11.98
N GLY A 25 47.03 -12.23 11.09
CA GLY A 25 45.59 -12.36 11.36
C GLY A 25 45.15 -13.81 11.60
N HIS A 26 45.68 -14.76 10.83
CA HIS A 26 45.43 -16.19 11.06
C HIS A 26 46.14 -16.73 12.31
N PHE A 27 47.33 -16.24 12.63
CA PHE A 27 48.05 -16.63 13.86
C PHE A 27 47.33 -16.11 15.12
N LEU A 28 46.81 -14.88 15.08
CA LEU A 28 46.04 -14.28 16.17
C LEU A 28 44.65 -14.93 16.35
N SER A 29 43.99 -15.35 15.26
CA SER A 29 42.69 -16.05 15.35
C SER A 29 42.82 -17.48 15.88
N SER A 30 43.94 -18.16 15.59
CA SER A 30 44.26 -19.48 16.14
C SER A 30 44.61 -19.41 17.64
N LEU A 31 45.30 -18.35 18.08
CA LEU A 31 45.63 -18.16 19.51
C LEU A 31 44.39 -17.91 20.38
N MET A 32 43.34 -17.29 19.82
CA MET A 32 42.07 -17.01 20.53
C MET A 32 41.18 -18.24 20.77
N GLN A 33 41.48 -19.39 20.16
CA GLN A 33 40.72 -20.63 20.40
C GLN A 33 41.17 -21.40 21.66
N PHE A 34 42.30 -21.03 22.29
CA PHE A 34 42.90 -21.81 23.39
C PHE A 34 42.92 -21.11 24.77
N VAL A 35 42.28 -19.95 24.92
CA VAL A 35 42.21 -19.24 26.22
C VAL A 35 40.74 -18.99 26.62
N PRO A 36 40.18 -19.73 27.59
CA PRO A 36 38.84 -19.47 28.07
C PRO A 36 38.85 -18.22 28.96
N GLY A 37 38.30 -17.10 28.49
CA GLY A 37 38.08 -15.91 29.34
C GLY A 37 38.04 -14.53 28.69
N LEU A 38 38.35 -14.37 27.40
CA LEU A 38 38.46 -13.04 26.75
C LEU A 38 37.30 -12.67 25.79
N LYS A 39 36.07 -13.10 26.05
CA LYS A 39 34.90 -12.76 25.21
C LYS A 39 34.15 -11.47 25.58
N ASN A 40 34.53 -10.77 26.65
CA ASN A 40 33.74 -9.63 27.16
C ASN A 40 34.38 -8.24 27.00
N SER A 41 35.38 -8.06 26.12
CA SER A 41 36.01 -6.74 25.94
C SER A 41 36.58 -6.48 24.55
N LEU A 42 35.78 -6.70 23.50
CA LEU A 42 36.07 -6.19 22.16
C LEU A 42 34.87 -5.37 21.67
N PRO A 43 35.07 -4.13 21.17
CA PRO A 43 33.99 -3.37 20.57
C PRO A 43 33.49 -4.13 19.34
N SER A 44 32.16 -4.24 19.23
CA SER A 44 31.49 -4.73 18.02
C SER A 44 32.01 -3.98 16.79
N PRO A 45 32.21 -4.64 15.64
CA PRO A 45 32.58 -3.92 14.42
C PRO A 45 31.50 -2.88 14.15
N SER A 46 31.89 -1.61 14.09
CA SER A 46 31.00 -0.54 13.68
C SER A 46 30.41 -0.92 12.34
N LYS A 47 29.09 -1.09 12.26
CA LYS A 47 28.38 -0.97 10.98
C LYS A 47 28.82 0.38 10.42
N GLU A 48 29.57 0.39 9.32
CA GLU A 48 29.70 1.62 8.54
C GLU A 48 28.28 2.06 8.23
N GLN A 49 27.85 3.10 8.94
CA GLN A 49 26.55 3.69 8.77
C GLN A 49 26.66 4.44 7.45
N ILE A 50 26.32 3.77 6.35
CA ILE A 50 26.18 4.41 5.05
C ILE A 50 25.12 5.49 5.27
N THR A 51 25.56 6.74 5.41
CA THR A 51 24.67 7.89 5.52
C THR A 51 23.96 8.00 4.17
N LEU A 52 22.70 7.59 4.15
CA LEU A 52 21.84 7.78 2.98
C LEU A 52 21.88 9.27 2.61
N PRO A 53 22.08 9.61 1.32
CA PRO A 53 22.05 11.01 0.90
C PRO A 53 20.77 11.69 1.39
N THR A 54 20.89 12.95 1.79
CA THR A 54 19.81 13.76 2.34
C THR A 54 18.58 13.71 1.44
N LEU A 55 17.44 13.29 2.01
CA LEU A 55 16.19 13.21 1.27
C LEU A 55 15.76 14.61 0.83
N GLN A 56 15.32 14.72 -0.42
CA GLN A 56 14.83 15.98 -0.95
C GLN A 56 13.49 16.33 -0.28
N CYS A 57 13.20 17.63 -0.17
CA CYS A 57 11.93 18.10 0.37
C CYS A 57 10.77 17.71 -0.54
N ILE A 58 9.82 16.94 0.00
CA ILE A 58 8.60 16.52 -0.71
C ILE A 58 7.38 17.39 -0.36
N ALA A 59 7.54 18.42 0.48
CA ALA A 59 6.44 19.28 0.90
C ALA A 59 5.60 19.87 -0.27
N PRO A 60 6.21 20.29 -1.40
CA PRO A 60 5.44 20.80 -2.55
C PRO A 60 4.54 19.75 -3.21
N LEU A 61 4.80 18.45 -3.00
CA LEU A 61 3.97 17.36 -3.51
C LEU A 61 2.73 17.10 -2.63
N LEU A 62 2.69 17.71 -1.45
CA LEU A 62 1.67 17.51 -0.42
C LEU A 62 0.97 18.83 -0.11
N GLN A 63 0.63 19.61 -1.15
CA GLN A 63 -0.01 20.92 -1.05
C GLN A 63 -1.30 20.98 -1.86
N THR A 64 -2.16 21.95 -1.56
CA THR A 64 -3.39 22.16 -2.31
C THR A 64 -3.06 22.57 -3.73
N VAL A 65 -3.79 22.00 -4.69
CA VAL A 65 -3.75 22.42 -6.09
C VAL A 65 -5.14 22.85 -6.55
N GLU A 66 -5.18 23.51 -7.70
CA GLU A 66 -6.42 23.76 -8.42
C GLU A 66 -6.78 22.58 -9.33
N GLU A 67 -8.06 22.31 -9.50
CA GLU A 67 -8.53 21.32 -10.47
C GLU A 67 -8.39 21.83 -11.92
N THR A 68 -8.32 20.91 -12.87
CA THR A 68 -8.24 21.20 -14.32
C THR A 68 -9.42 20.51 -15.02
N PRO A 69 -10.65 21.07 -14.94
CA PRO A 69 -11.86 20.38 -15.36
C PRO A 69 -12.05 20.31 -16.89
N GLN A 70 -11.24 21.07 -17.64
CA GLN A 70 -11.19 21.04 -19.09
C GLN A 70 -9.97 20.23 -19.55
N PRO A 71 -10.12 19.23 -20.44
CA PRO A 71 -8.99 18.47 -20.95
C PRO A 71 -7.90 19.35 -21.56
N VAL A 72 -6.67 19.19 -21.08
CA VAL A 72 -5.48 19.82 -21.66
C VAL A 72 -4.67 18.79 -22.45
N PRO A 73 -4.19 19.12 -23.66
CA PRO A 73 -3.33 18.22 -24.42
C PRO A 73 -1.96 18.10 -23.77
N ALA A 74 -1.42 16.88 -23.71
CA ALA A 74 -0.07 16.64 -23.24
C ALA A 74 0.95 16.73 -24.38
N LYS A 75 2.16 17.20 -24.07
CA LYS A 75 3.28 17.20 -24.99
C LYS A 75 3.99 15.83 -24.92
N ILE A 76 3.93 15.08 -26.02
CA ILE A 76 4.54 13.75 -26.09
C ILE A 76 6.05 13.85 -26.34
N ARG A 77 6.83 13.04 -25.61
CA ARG A 77 8.24 12.73 -25.89
C ARG A 77 8.41 11.21 -25.98
N GLY A 78 9.24 10.75 -26.91
CA GLY A 78 9.36 9.31 -27.19
C GLY A 78 8.13 8.79 -27.93
N HIS A 79 7.69 7.57 -27.60
CA HIS A 79 6.60 6.88 -28.26
C HIS A 79 5.58 6.34 -27.23
N ILE A 80 4.32 6.71 -27.42
CA ILE A 80 3.18 6.12 -26.70
C ILE A 80 2.55 5.08 -27.64
N PRO A 81 2.53 3.78 -27.29
CA PRO A 81 1.98 2.76 -28.16
C PRO A 81 0.52 3.02 -28.54
N GLU A 82 0.21 2.95 -29.84
CA GLU A 82 -1.11 3.30 -30.38
C GLU A 82 -2.22 2.34 -29.95
N TRP A 83 -1.88 1.12 -29.55
CA TRP A 83 -2.83 0.14 -29.05
C TRP A 83 -3.38 0.51 -27.66
N ILE A 84 -2.70 1.40 -26.91
CA ILE A 84 -3.20 1.87 -25.62
C ILE A 84 -4.36 2.83 -25.89
N ASN A 85 -5.55 2.37 -25.53
CA ASN A 85 -6.80 3.05 -25.82
C ASN A 85 -7.65 2.97 -24.55
N GLY A 86 -7.65 4.02 -23.73
CA GLY A 86 -8.35 4.03 -22.45
C GLY A 86 -8.05 5.26 -21.60
N ASN A 87 -8.48 5.23 -20.35
CA ASN A 87 -8.28 6.28 -19.37
C ASN A 87 -7.51 5.71 -18.17
N LEU A 88 -6.34 6.28 -17.86
CA LEU A 88 -5.73 6.09 -16.55
C LEU A 88 -6.42 7.03 -15.57
N LEU A 89 -7.16 6.45 -14.62
CA LEU A 89 -7.86 7.15 -13.56
C LEU A 89 -7.05 7.04 -12.28
N ARG A 90 -6.79 8.16 -11.59
CA ARG A 90 -6.09 8.18 -10.30
C ARG A 90 -6.83 9.02 -9.28
N ASN A 91 -6.73 8.62 -8.02
CA ASN A 91 -7.35 9.32 -6.90
C ASN A 91 -6.31 9.63 -5.82
N GLY A 92 -6.56 10.67 -5.05
CA GLY A 92 -5.68 11.13 -3.99
C GLY A 92 -6.16 12.42 -3.34
N PRO A 93 -5.48 12.88 -2.30
CA PRO A 93 -5.78 14.14 -1.64
C PRO A 93 -5.24 15.31 -2.47
N GLY A 94 -6.07 16.31 -2.79
CA GLY A 94 -5.65 17.51 -3.53
C GLY A 94 -5.98 18.84 -2.89
N LYS A 95 -6.68 18.84 -1.75
CA LYS A 95 -6.94 20.05 -0.94
C LYS A 95 -6.68 19.77 0.53
N PHE A 96 -5.78 20.55 1.13
CA PHE A 96 -5.25 20.33 2.48
C PHE A 96 -5.68 21.39 3.50
N GLU A 97 -6.49 22.38 3.09
CA GLU A 97 -7.00 23.43 3.95
C GLU A 97 -8.31 24.05 3.46
N PHE A 98 -9.06 24.63 4.39
CA PHE A 98 -10.23 25.47 4.15
C PHE A 98 -10.14 26.70 5.06
N GLY A 99 -10.14 27.90 4.46
CA GLY A 99 -9.86 29.13 5.19
C GLY A 99 -8.50 29.08 5.89
N GLU A 100 -8.48 29.32 7.20
CA GLU A 100 -7.27 29.26 8.03
C GLU A 100 -7.01 27.84 8.61
N GLU A 101 -7.99 26.94 8.52
CA GLU A 101 -7.91 25.61 9.10
C GLU A 101 -7.25 24.62 8.15
N LYS A 102 -6.27 23.86 8.66
CA LYS A 102 -5.47 22.90 7.89
C LYS A 102 -5.71 21.48 8.37
N TYR A 103 -5.69 20.54 7.45
CA TYR A 103 -5.63 19.12 7.79
C TYR A 103 -4.28 18.75 8.41
N ASN A 104 -4.27 17.73 9.27
CA ASN A 104 -3.10 17.27 10.01
C ASN A 104 -2.48 16.00 9.42
N HIS A 105 -3.26 15.18 8.71
CA HIS A 105 -2.85 13.90 8.18
C HIS A 105 -2.98 13.86 6.66
N TRP A 106 -2.09 13.13 5.98
CA TRP A 106 -2.10 13.05 4.52
C TRP A 106 -3.43 12.49 3.98
N PHE A 107 -3.96 11.47 4.65
CA PHE A 107 -5.26 10.84 4.32
C PHE A 107 -6.48 11.75 4.50
N ASP A 108 -6.36 12.90 5.17
CA ASP A 108 -7.49 13.80 5.43
C ASP A 108 -7.77 14.74 4.24
N GLY A 109 -6.83 14.90 3.31
CA GLY A 109 -7.01 15.81 2.19
C GLY A 109 -8.18 15.39 1.30
N MET A 110 -8.90 16.37 0.75
CA MET A 110 -10.11 16.12 -0.03
C MET A 110 -9.76 15.49 -1.38
N ALA A 111 -10.56 14.50 -1.79
CA ALA A 111 -10.37 13.73 -3.00
C ALA A 111 -10.30 14.60 -4.28
N LEU A 112 -9.20 14.49 -5.00
CA LEU A 112 -8.99 15.03 -6.34
C LEU A 112 -8.86 13.86 -7.31
N LEU A 113 -9.77 13.83 -8.27
CA LEU A 113 -9.82 12.82 -9.32
C LEU A 113 -8.97 13.28 -10.48
N HIS A 114 -8.14 12.39 -11.03
CA HIS A 114 -7.25 12.65 -12.16
C HIS A 114 -7.54 11.66 -13.29
N GLN A 115 -7.50 12.15 -14.53
CA GLN A 115 -7.61 11.32 -15.72
C GLN A 115 -6.49 11.68 -16.69
N PHE A 116 -5.78 10.67 -17.17
CA PHE A 116 -5.03 10.74 -18.42
C PHE A 116 -5.74 9.86 -19.45
N GLN A 117 -6.30 10.48 -20.49
CA GLN A 117 -6.92 9.74 -21.59
C GLN A 117 -5.89 9.50 -22.67
N LEU A 118 -5.69 8.23 -23.04
CA LEU A 118 -4.76 7.77 -24.06
C LEU A 118 -5.56 7.25 -25.26
N ARG A 119 -5.39 7.86 -26.43
CA ARG A 119 -6.06 7.46 -27.68
C ARG A 119 -5.09 7.64 -28.85
N ASN A 120 -4.83 6.58 -29.61
CA ASN A 120 -4.01 6.61 -30.83
C ASN A 120 -2.66 7.34 -30.65
N GLY A 121 -1.94 7.06 -29.56
CA GLY A 121 -0.64 7.68 -29.26
C GLY A 121 -0.71 9.13 -28.76
N THR A 122 -1.90 9.72 -28.63
CA THR A 122 -2.12 11.04 -28.03
C THR A 122 -2.61 10.92 -26.59
N VAL A 123 -2.32 11.94 -25.77
CA VAL A 123 -2.71 11.97 -24.36
C VAL A 123 -3.31 13.33 -24.00
N THR A 124 -4.42 13.33 -23.27
CA THR A 124 -4.99 14.51 -22.61
C THR A 124 -5.06 14.29 -21.10
N TYR A 125 -5.08 15.39 -20.34
CA TYR A 125 -5.23 15.37 -18.88
C TYR A 125 -6.41 16.24 -18.43
N GLN A 126 -7.14 15.76 -17.43
CA GLN A 126 -8.09 16.57 -16.67
C GLN A 126 -8.12 16.12 -15.20
N SER A 127 -8.63 16.99 -14.34
CA SER A 127 -8.88 16.67 -12.92
C SER A 127 -10.10 17.40 -12.39
N ARG A 128 -10.76 16.82 -11.39
CA ARG A 128 -11.92 17.39 -10.70
C ARG A 128 -11.92 16.98 -9.23
N PHE A 129 -12.22 17.90 -8.33
CA PHE A 129 -12.52 17.56 -6.96
C PHE A 129 -13.81 16.74 -6.90
N LEU A 130 -13.79 15.69 -6.09
CA LEU A 130 -14.99 14.95 -5.76
C LEU A 130 -15.98 15.89 -5.06
N GLN A 131 -17.18 16.01 -5.60
CA GLN A 131 -18.24 16.83 -5.01
C GLN A 131 -18.92 16.08 -3.84
N SER A 132 -18.12 15.63 -2.88
CA SER A 132 -18.60 14.95 -1.67
C SER A 132 -19.33 15.93 -0.76
N SER A 133 -20.19 15.43 0.13
CA SER A 133 -20.88 16.31 1.08
C SER A 133 -19.86 16.99 1.99
N SER A 134 -18.77 16.30 2.35
CA SER A 134 -17.66 16.85 3.16
C SER A 134 -16.96 17.99 2.44
N TYR A 135 -16.60 17.82 1.17
CA TYR A 135 -15.97 18.86 0.35
C TYR A 135 -16.88 20.08 0.20
N LEU A 136 -18.14 19.86 -0.18
CA LEU A 136 -19.12 20.94 -0.38
C LEU A 136 -19.39 21.72 0.91
N THR A 137 -19.56 21.02 2.03
CA THR A 137 -19.86 21.66 3.32
C THR A 137 -18.66 22.46 3.81
N ASN A 138 -17.44 21.92 3.73
CA ASN A 138 -16.22 22.63 4.11
C ASN A 138 -15.98 23.85 3.21
N SER A 139 -16.22 23.72 1.90
CA SER A 139 -16.12 24.83 0.94
C SER A 139 -17.12 25.95 1.26
N GLN A 140 -18.38 25.60 1.53
CA GLN A 140 -19.43 26.57 1.83
C GLN A 140 -19.13 27.39 3.10
N HIS A 141 -18.56 26.76 4.13
CA HIS A 141 -18.25 27.42 5.39
C HIS A 141 -16.84 28.02 5.44
N ASN A 142 -16.02 27.76 4.41
CA ASN A 142 -14.60 28.13 4.35
C ASN A 142 -13.81 27.74 5.61
N ARG A 143 -14.09 26.55 6.15
CA ARG A 143 -13.43 25.94 7.32
C ARG A 143 -13.70 24.43 7.37
N ILE A 144 -12.97 23.68 8.20
CA ILE A 144 -13.15 22.23 8.35
C ILE A 144 -14.30 21.96 9.33
N VAL A 145 -15.46 21.56 8.79
CA VAL A 145 -16.66 21.27 9.59
C VAL A 145 -16.94 19.77 9.74
N VAL A 146 -16.37 18.94 8.87
CA VAL A 146 -16.42 17.47 8.95
C VAL A 146 -15.09 16.95 9.46
N SER A 147 -15.13 16.08 10.46
CA SER A 147 -13.92 15.47 11.02
C SER A 147 -13.43 14.35 10.10
N GLU A 148 -12.13 14.27 9.91
CA GLU A 148 -11.44 13.24 9.12
C GLU A 148 -10.60 12.33 10.03
N PHE A 149 -9.86 11.40 9.43
CA PHE A 149 -9.07 10.39 10.13
C PHE A 149 -8.12 10.97 11.19
N GLY A 150 -7.33 11.97 10.80
CA GLY A 150 -6.32 12.63 11.63
C GLY A 150 -6.70 14.01 12.15
N THR A 151 -7.83 14.57 11.70
CA THR A 151 -8.22 15.95 11.97
C THR A 151 -9.63 16.05 12.53
N LEU A 152 -9.74 16.55 13.76
CA LEU A 152 -11.02 16.83 14.39
C LEU A 152 -11.54 18.19 13.90
N ALA A 153 -12.77 18.24 13.41
CA ALA A 153 -13.42 19.49 13.06
C ALA A 153 -13.67 20.34 14.31
N MET A 154 -13.36 21.64 14.23
CA MET A 154 -13.55 22.53 15.35
C MET A 154 -15.05 22.90 15.51
N PRO A 155 -15.55 22.98 16.76
CA PRO A 155 -16.91 23.45 17.01
C PRO A 155 -17.10 24.85 16.43
N ASP A 156 -18.28 25.10 15.86
CA ASP A 156 -18.61 26.36 15.21
C ASP A 156 -18.33 27.58 16.13
N PRO A 157 -17.41 28.49 15.76
CA PRO A 157 -17.04 29.64 16.58
C PRO A 157 -18.17 30.67 16.69
N CYS A 158 -19.14 30.65 15.77
CA CYS A 158 -20.30 31.54 15.77
C CYS A 158 -21.41 31.06 16.71
N LYS A 159 -21.33 29.84 17.25
CA LYS A 159 -22.26 29.33 18.26
C LYS A 159 -21.93 29.91 19.64
N SER A 160 -22.97 30.26 20.40
CA SER A 160 -22.82 30.64 21.81
C SER A 160 -22.14 29.51 22.59
N VAL A 161 -21.47 29.81 23.71
CA VAL A 161 -20.78 28.81 24.55
C VAL A 161 -21.70 27.64 24.93
N PHE A 162 -22.97 27.92 25.20
CA PHE A 162 -23.99 26.91 25.50
C PHE A 162 -24.38 26.07 24.27
N ALA A 163 -24.56 26.70 23.10
CA ALA A 163 -24.81 25.99 21.85
C ALA A 163 -23.59 25.16 21.38
N ARG A 164 -22.37 25.60 21.71
CA ARG A 164 -21.13 24.85 21.50
C ARG A 164 -21.07 23.63 22.42
N PHE A 165 -21.42 23.78 23.70
CA PHE A 165 -21.56 22.66 24.63
C PHE A 165 -22.58 21.63 24.14
N LEU A 166 -23.76 22.08 23.71
CA LEU A 166 -24.81 21.20 23.16
C LEU A 166 -24.38 20.47 21.87
N SER A 167 -23.57 21.12 21.01
CA SER A 167 -23.08 20.50 19.78
C SER A 167 -22.13 19.32 19.99
N HIS A 168 -21.57 19.14 21.21
CA HIS A 168 -20.82 17.92 21.54
C HIS A 168 -21.72 16.68 21.58
N PHE A 169 -23.02 16.85 21.82
CA PHE A 169 -24.01 15.77 21.89
C PHE A 169 -24.66 15.43 20.54
N ASP A 170 -24.48 16.27 19.50
CA ASP A 170 -24.88 15.89 18.14
C ASP A 170 -24.04 14.68 17.68
N PRO A 171 -24.66 13.62 17.13
CA PRO A 171 -23.90 12.52 16.56
C PRO A 171 -22.99 13.06 15.44
N PRO A 172 -21.70 12.67 15.41
CA PRO A 172 -20.79 13.13 14.37
C PRO A 172 -21.30 12.70 13.00
N LYS A 173 -21.35 13.63 12.05
CA LYS A 173 -21.59 13.28 10.65
C LYS A 173 -20.37 12.51 10.15
N PRO A 174 -20.52 11.25 9.69
CA PRO A 174 -19.40 10.52 9.13
C PRO A 174 -18.91 11.22 7.87
N SER A 175 -17.59 11.30 7.71
CA SER A 175 -17.00 11.78 6.47
C SER A 175 -17.40 10.87 5.31
N ASP A 176 -17.58 11.49 4.15
CA ASP A 176 -17.78 10.84 2.86
C ASP A 176 -16.67 11.23 1.87
N ASN A 177 -15.52 11.68 2.38
CA ASN A 177 -14.32 11.88 1.57
C ASN A 177 -13.82 10.52 1.05
N ALA A 178 -13.86 10.34 -0.27
CA ALA A 178 -13.47 9.11 -0.95
C ALA A 178 -12.19 9.34 -1.76
N SER A 179 -11.06 9.53 -1.07
CA SER A 179 -9.78 9.98 -1.64
C SER A 179 -8.77 8.88 -1.94
N VAL A 180 -9.11 7.60 -1.71
CA VAL A 180 -8.11 6.51 -1.74
C VAL A 180 -8.01 5.86 -3.11
N SER A 181 -9.09 5.27 -3.61
CA SER A 181 -9.03 4.42 -4.81
C SER A 181 -10.26 4.56 -5.71
N TYR A 182 -10.09 4.14 -6.96
CA TYR A 182 -11.19 3.77 -7.83
C TYR A 182 -11.52 2.29 -7.62
N VAL A 183 -12.81 1.98 -7.49
CA VAL A 183 -13.31 0.62 -7.31
C VAL A 183 -14.44 0.34 -8.30
N MET A 184 -14.53 -0.90 -8.77
CA MET A 184 -15.58 -1.31 -9.69
C MET A 184 -16.64 -2.17 -8.98
N TYR A 185 -17.91 -1.88 -9.24
CA TYR A 185 -19.02 -2.77 -8.87
C TYR A 185 -19.97 -2.83 -10.04
N LYS A 186 -20.31 -4.06 -10.49
CA LYS A 186 -21.24 -4.28 -11.60
C LYS A 186 -20.87 -3.52 -12.89
N GLY A 187 -19.58 -3.34 -13.13
CA GLY A 187 -19.03 -2.60 -14.27
C GLY A 187 -19.13 -1.06 -14.19
N ASP A 188 -19.64 -0.50 -13.09
CA ASP A 188 -19.58 0.95 -12.83
C ASP A 188 -18.35 1.31 -12.00
N TYR A 189 -17.84 2.52 -12.23
CA TYR A 189 -16.71 3.08 -11.50
C TYR A 189 -17.19 3.91 -10.31
N TYR A 190 -16.64 3.61 -9.15
CA TYR A 190 -16.82 4.35 -7.91
C TYR A 190 -15.47 4.82 -7.39
N VAL A 191 -15.48 5.86 -6.57
CA VAL A 191 -14.34 6.24 -5.74
C VAL A 191 -14.66 5.94 -4.29
N SER A 192 -13.69 5.37 -3.60
CA SER A 192 -13.82 4.88 -2.23
C SER A 192 -12.65 5.33 -1.35
N SER A 193 -12.92 5.38 -0.05
CA SER A 193 -11.93 5.37 1.02
C SER A 193 -12.20 4.11 1.86
N GLU A 194 -12.11 4.20 3.18
CA GLU A 194 -12.42 3.10 4.12
C GLU A 194 -13.65 3.39 5.01
N ASN A 195 -14.51 4.30 4.54
CA ASN A 195 -15.75 4.66 5.23
C ASN A 195 -16.97 3.95 4.61
N THR A 196 -18.17 4.17 5.16
CA THR A 196 -19.42 3.54 4.69
C THR A 196 -19.88 4.06 3.33
N PHE A 197 -19.37 5.20 2.86
CA PHE A 197 -19.83 5.87 1.66
C PHE A 197 -18.82 5.74 0.51
N MET A 198 -19.36 5.63 -0.69
CA MET A 198 -18.60 5.77 -1.92
C MET A 198 -19.41 6.61 -2.91
N TYR A 199 -18.75 7.07 -3.97
CA TYR A 199 -19.40 7.86 -5.01
C TYR A 199 -19.19 7.23 -6.35
N LYS A 200 -20.27 7.01 -7.11
CA LYS A 200 -20.15 6.70 -8.53
C LYS A 200 -19.61 7.93 -9.24
N VAL A 201 -18.74 7.70 -10.21
CA VAL A 201 -18.13 8.76 -11.00
C VAL A 201 -18.20 8.43 -12.47
N ASP A 202 -18.23 9.46 -13.31
CA ASP A 202 -18.02 9.27 -14.74
C ASP A 202 -16.53 9.08 -15.04
N PRO A 203 -16.09 7.94 -15.63
CA PRO A 203 -14.69 7.75 -15.98
C PRO A 203 -14.24 8.64 -17.14
N GLU A 204 -15.14 9.19 -17.96
CA GLU A 204 -14.82 10.07 -19.10
C GLU A 204 -14.78 11.54 -18.69
N THR A 205 -15.65 12.00 -17.78
CA THR A 205 -15.75 13.42 -17.40
C THR A 205 -15.28 13.74 -15.98
N LEU A 206 -15.02 12.72 -15.15
CA LEU A 206 -14.75 12.83 -13.71
C LEU A 206 -15.90 13.44 -12.90
N GLU A 207 -17.11 13.50 -13.47
CA GLU A 207 -18.26 14.04 -12.77
C GLU A 207 -18.72 13.12 -11.63
N THR A 208 -18.96 13.73 -10.47
CA THR A 208 -19.55 13.05 -9.32
C THR A 208 -21.01 12.76 -9.59
N LYS A 209 -21.41 11.48 -9.51
CA LYS A 209 -22.79 11.02 -9.74
C LYS A 209 -23.46 10.71 -8.40
N GLU A 210 -23.83 9.45 -8.17
CA GLU A 210 -24.59 9.01 -7.00
C GLU A 210 -23.69 8.73 -5.79
N LYS A 211 -24.13 9.19 -4.61
CA LYS A 211 -23.58 8.76 -3.32
C LYS A 211 -24.20 7.41 -2.95
N VAL A 212 -23.36 6.41 -2.76
CA VAL A 212 -23.77 5.07 -2.33
C VAL A 212 -23.39 4.86 -0.87
N ASP A 213 -24.29 4.22 -0.12
CA ASP A 213 -24.16 3.94 1.30
C ASP A 213 -24.23 2.43 1.51
N TRP A 214 -23.09 1.81 1.85
CA TRP A 214 -22.97 0.37 2.06
C TRP A 214 -24.02 -0.17 3.05
N SER A 215 -24.35 0.61 4.09
CA SER A 215 -25.23 0.17 5.18
C SER A 215 -26.69 -0.07 4.73
N LYS A 216 -27.07 0.44 3.56
CA LYS A 216 -28.39 0.20 2.95
C LYS A 216 -28.51 -1.17 2.30
N PHE A 217 -27.39 -1.84 2.00
CA PHE A 217 -27.35 -3.10 1.26
C PHE A 217 -26.86 -4.25 2.14
N VAL A 218 -25.81 -4.02 2.91
CA VAL A 218 -25.23 -4.99 3.83
C VAL A 218 -24.91 -4.32 5.17
N ALA A 219 -25.04 -5.07 6.27
CA ALA A 219 -24.86 -4.55 7.62
C ALA A 219 -23.37 -4.33 7.94
N VAL A 220 -22.76 -3.31 7.34
CA VAL A 220 -21.35 -2.91 7.54
C VAL A 220 -21.22 -1.40 7.80
N ASN A 221 -20.16 -1.02 8.49
CA ASN A 221 -19.81 0.33 8.91
C ASN A 221 -18.68 0.95 8.05
N GLY A 222 -18.30 0.27 6.98
CA GLY A 222 -17.21 0.64 6.07
C GLY A 222 -16.79 -0.58 5.27
N ALA A 223 -16.16 -0.34 4.12
CA ALA A 223 -15.54 -1.37 3.31
C ALA A 223 -14.16 -0.88 2.85
N THR A 224 -13.25 -1.79 2.54
CA THR A 224 -11.90 -1.39 2.08
C THR A 224 -11.96 -0.70 0.71
N ALA A 225 -10.92 0.07 0.39
CA ALA A 225 -10.71 0.63 -0.94
C ALA A 225 -10.07 -0.36 -1.94
N HIS A 226 -9.90 -1.62 -1.53
CA HIS A 226 -9.19 -2.67 -2.29
C HIS A 226 -10.05 -3.94 -2.47
N PRO A 227 -11.20 -3.84 -3.14
CA PRO A 227 -11.97 -5.04 -3.48
C PRO A 227 -11.21 -5.89 -4.50
N HIS A 228 -11.54 -7.18 -4.53
CA HIS A 228 -11.08 -8.12 -5.53
C HIS A 228 -12.16 -8.42 -6.56
N TYR A 229 -11.73 -8.67 -7.80
CA TYR A 229 -12.62 -8.95 -8.93
C TYR A 229 -12.41 -10.38 -9.43
N ALA A 230 -13.48 -11.17 -9.45
CA ALA A 230 -13.48 -12.50 -10.04
C ALA A 230 -13.73 -12.44 -11.56
N PRO A 231 -13.27 -13.42 -12.35
CA PRO A 231 -13.44 -13.42 -13.81
C PRO A 231 -14.89 -13.42 -14.31
N ASP A 232 -15.83 -13.88 -13.49
CA ASP A 232 -17.27 -13.84 -13.78
C ASP A 232 -17.90 -12.45 -13.54
N GLY A 233 -17.11 -11.49 -13.06
CA GLY A 233 -17.52 -10.13 -12.71
C GLY A 233 -17.98 -9.98 -11.25
N THR A 234 -18.03 -11.06 -10.46
CA THR A 234 -18.33 -10.99 -9.03
C THR A 234 -17.25 -10.18 -8.32
N THR A 235 -17.66 -9.26 -7.44
CA THR A 235 -16.73 -8.43 -6.69
C THR A 235 -16.77 -8.82 -5.21
N TYR A 236 -15.60 -9.06 -4.63
CA TYR A 236 -15.43 -9.33 -3.20
C TYR A 236 -14.82 -8.12 -2.50
N ASN A 237 -15.31 -7.79 -1.31
CA ASN A 237 -14.69 -6.78 -0.45
C ASN A 237 -14.78 -7.22 1.02
N MET A 238 -14.12 -6.50 1.91
CA MET A 238 -14.22 -6.71 3.35
C MET A 238 -14.68 -5.44 4.05
N GLY A 239 -15.49 -5.61 5.10
CA GLY A 239 -16.01 -4.51 5.89
C GLY A 239 -16.32 -4.90 7.33
N ASN A 240 -16.30 -3.93 8.24
CA ASN A 240 -16.56 -4.17 9.66
C ASN A 240 -18.03 -4.01 9.99
N SER A 241 -18.55 -4.76 10.95
CA SER A 241 -19.84 -4.49 11.57
C SER A 241 -19.70 -4.39 13.09
N TYR A 242 -20.36 -3.38 13.67
CA TYR A 242 -20.41 -3.14 15.11
C TYR A 242 -21.87 -3.19 15.56
N GLY A 243 -22.26 -4.22 16.30
CA GLY A 243 -23.64 -4.42 16.72
C GLY A 243 -23.79 -4.98 18.13
N ILE A 244 -25.02 -5.27 18.51
CA ILE A 244 -25.36 -5.89 19.80
C ILE A 244 -24.68 -7.26 19.94
N SER A 245 -24.51 -7.98 18.83
CA SER A 245 -23.80 -9.26 18.76
C SER A 245 -22.28 -9.14 18.83
N GLY A 246 -21.74 -7.93 18.98
CA GLY A 246 -20.31 -7.63 19.01
C GLY A 246 -19.78 -7.09 17.69
N THR A 247 -18.45 -7.09 17.58
CA THR A 247 -17.71 -6.64 16.40
C THR A 247 -17.43 -7.83 15.50
N MET A 248 -17.64 -7.71 14.19
CA MET A 248 -17.31 -8.75 13.22
C MET A 248 -16.58 -8.15 12.01
N TYR A 249 -15.68 -8.93 11.41
CA TYR A 249 -15.16 -8.70 10.06
C TYR A 249 -16.06 -9.45 9.08
N ASN A 250 -16.56 -8.78 8.05
CA ASN A 250 -17.48 -9.36 7.08
C ASN A 250 -16.82 -9.41 5.72
N ILE A 251 -16.83 -10.58 5.11
CA ILE A 251 -16.52 -10.75 3.69
C ILE A 251 -17.81 -10.50 2.92
N ILE A 252 -17.78 -9.53 2.03
CA ILE A 252 -18.90 -9.06 1.23
C ILE A 252 -18.73 -9.59 -0.18
N GLU A 253 -19.81 -10.11 -0.75
CA GLU A 253 -19.91 -10.53 -2.15
C GLU A 253 -20.95 -9.64 -2.85
N VAL A 254 -20.56 -9.03 -3.97
CA VAL A 254 -21.45 -8.25 -4.83
C VAL A 254 -21.58 -8.97 -6.17
N PRO A 255 -22.79 -9.38 -6.57
CA PRO A 255 -23.01 -10.11 -7.82
C PRO A 255 -22.76 -9.22 -9.04
N PRO A 256 -22.37 -9.79 -10.20
CA PRO A 256 -22.04 -9.01 -11.39
C PRO A 256 -23.26 -8.38 -12.07
N GLN A 257 -24.44 -8.99 -11.94
CA GLN A 257 -25.62 -8.59 -12.72
C GLN A 257 -26.25 -7.30 -12.19
N LYS A 258 -26.62 -6.41 -13.11
CA LYS A 258 -27.48 -5.27 -12.86
C LYS A 258 -28.94 -5.63 -13.11
N SER A 259 -29.79 -5.29 -12.15
CA SER A 259 -31.25 -5.42 -12.25
C SER A 259 -31.85 -4.32 -13.14
N ASN A 260 -31.24 -3.13 -13.13
CA ASN A 260 -31.60 -1.97 -13.95
C ASN A 260 -30.40 -1.00 -14.06
N CYS A 261 -30.55 0.12 -14.78
CA CYS A 261 -29.47 1.08 -15.00
C CYS A 261 -29.04 1.88 -13.75
N ASN A 262 -29.88 1.94 -12.71
CA ASN A 262 -29.61 2.62 -11.44
C ASN A 262 -29.16 1.63 -10.35
N ASP A 263 -28.99 0.35 -10.70
CA ASP A 263 -28.47 -0.66 -9.78
C ASP A 263 -27.02 -0.34 -9.41
N THR A 264 -26.75 -0.35 -8.12
CA THR A 264 -25.45 -0.09 -7.51
C THR A 264 -24.92 -1.36 -6.84
N LEU A 265 -25.42 -1.64 -5.64
CA LEU A 265 -25.01 -2.74 -4.77
C LEU A 265 -26.16 -3.72 -4.49
N GLU A 266 -27.26 -3.64 -5.23
CA GLU A 266 -28.40 -4.53 -5.04
C GLU A 266 -27.97 -6.00 -5.16
N GLY A 267 -28.39 -6.82 -4.20
CA GLY A 267 -27.97 -8.23 -4.13
C GLY A 267 -26.60 -8.45 -3.47
N ALA A 268 -25.92 -7.40 -3.00
CA ALA A 268 -24.77 -7.57 -2.12
C ALA A 268 -25.16 -8.35 -0.86
N LYS A 269 -24.31 -9.27 -0.44
CA LYS A 269 -24.53 -10.12 0.75
C LYS A 269 -23.23 -10.28 1.55
N VAL A 270 -23.38 -10.61 2.82
CA VAL A 270 -22.26 -11.07 3.64
C VAL A 270 -22.08 -12.57 3.39
N LEU A 271 -20.96 -12.94 2.78
CA LEU A 271 -20.59 -14.33 2.52
C LEU A 271 -20.15 -15.02 3.82
N CYS A 272 -19.38 -14.32 4.64
CA CYS A 272 -18.80 -14.86 5.87
C CYS A 272 -18.58 -13.74 6.89
N SER A 273 -18.75 -14.05 8.17
CA SER A 273 -18.43 -13.16 9.30
C SER A 273 -17.41 -13.83 10.21
N ILE A 274 -16.30 -13.15 10.46
CA ILE A 274 -15.20 -13.60 11.31
C ILE A 274 -15.21 -12.77 12.59
N ALA A 275 -15.21 -13.43 13.74
CA ALA A 275 -15.09 -12.75 15.02
C ALA A 275 -13.62 -12.35 15.29
N PRO A 276 -13.36 -11.12 15.77
CA PRO A 276 -12.04 -10.71 16.21
C PRO A 276 -11.57 -11.51 17.43
N MET A 277 -10.25 -11.64 17.58
CA MET A 277 -9.68 -12.22 18.80
C MET A 277 -10.02 -11.41 20.06
N ASP A 278 -10.17 -10.08 19.90
CA ASP A 278 -10.63 -9.17 20.94
C ASP A 278 -11.72 -8.26 20.35
N SER A 279 -12.96 -8.43 20.81
CA SER A 279 -14.13 -7.71 20.28
C SER A 279 -14.11 -6.21 20.54
N MET A 280 -13.38 -5.75 21.55
CA MET A 280 -13.21 -4.32 21.87
C MET A 280 -12.01 -3.69 21.15
N LYS A 281 -11.14 -4.55 20.58
CA LYS A 281 -9.94 -4.18 19.84
C LYS A 281 -9.82 -4.98 18.54
N PRO A 282 -10.75 -4.82 17.58
CA PRO A 282 -10.58 -5.41 16.26
C PRO A 282 -9.32 -4.88 15.58
N SER A 283 -8.81 -5.66 14.64
CA SER A 283 -7.70 -5.29 13.77
C SER A 283 -8.16 -4.25 12.76
N TYR A 284 -7.31 -3.27 12.50
CA TYR A 284 -7.30 -2.54 11.25
C TYR A 284 -6.74 -3.43 10.14
N TYR A 285 -7.32 -3.35 8.96
CA TYR A 285 -6.87 -4.01 7.73
C TYR A 285 -7.22 -3.11 6.56
N HIS A 286 -6.34 -3.09 5.56
CA HIS A 286 -6.45 -2.20 4.40
C HIS A 286 -6.80 -2.96 3.13
N SER A 287 -6.35 -4.22 3.04
CA SER A 287 -6.66 -5.16 1.96
C SER A 287 -6.71 -6.59 2.50
N PHE A 288 -7.03 -7.55 1.63
CA PHE A 288 -7.10 -8.97 1.94
C PHE A 288 -6.56 -9.78 0.75
N GLY A 289 -6.28 -11.07 0.94
CA GLY A 289 -5.86 -11.96 -0.15
C GLY A 289 -7.04 -12.66 -0.79
N MET A 290 -6.98 -12.89 -2.10
CA MET A 290 -7.95 -13.73 -2.81
C MET A 290 -7.21 -14.67 -3.78
N SER A 291 -7.55 -15.95 -3.68
CA SER A 291 -7.15 -17.02 -4.61
C SER A 291 -8.37 -17.51 -5.41
N GLU A 292 -8.18 -18.55 -6.22
CA GLU A 292 -9.27 -19.13 -7.01
C GLU A 292 -10.42 -19.64 -6.13
N ASN A 293 -10.12 -20.26 -4.98
CA ASN A 293 -11.09 -20.89 -4.09
C ASN A 293 -11.13 -20.27 -2.69
N TYR A 294 -10.13 -19.50 -2.27
CA TYR A 294 -10.05 -18.99 -0.90
C TYR A 294 -9.91 -17.47 -0.80
N ILE A 295 -10.51 -16.92 0.23
CA ILE A 295 -10.26 -15.55 0.73
C ILE A 295 -9.42 -15.63 1.99
N ILE A 296 -8.40 -14.78 2.09
CA ILE A 296 -7.41 -14.78 3.18
C ILE A 296 -7.46 -13.44 3.88
N PHE A 297 -7.99 -13.43 5.10
CA PHE A 297 -8.00 -12.25 5.97
C PHE A 297 -6.78 -12.26 6.90
N ILE A 298 -6.05 -11.15 6.92
CA ILE A 298 -4.85 -10.95 7.74
C ILE A 298 -5.22 -10.12 8.97
N GLU A 299 -5.48 -10.79 10.10
CA GLU A 299 -5.75 -10.11 11.37
C GLU A 299 -4.42 -9.72 12.03
N GLN A 300 -4.03 -8.45 11.84
CA GLN A 300 -2.74 -7.91 12.24
C GLN A 300 -2.78 -7.21 13.61
N PRO A 301 -1.62 -6.86 14.19
CA PRO A 301 -1.52 -6.19 15.50
C PRO A 301 -1.76 -4.68 15.46
N ILE A 302 -2.43 -4.14 14.44
CA ILE A 302 -2.91 -2.75 14.45
C ILE A 302 -4.32 -2.77 15.03
N LYS A 303 -4.47 -2.38 16.29
CA LYS A 303 -5.73 -2.50 17.03
C LYS A 303 -6.50 -1.19 17.04
N LEU A 304 -7.79 -1.28 16.70
CA LEU A 304 -8.76 -0.20 16.80
C LEU A 304 -9.40 -0.23 18.19
N ASN A 305 -8.98 0.64 19.09
CA ASN A 305 -9.60 0.75 20.40
C ASN A 305 -10.97 1.44 20.28
N LEU A 306 -12.04 0.65 20.14
CA LEU A 306 -13.38 1.16 19.85
C LEU A 306 -13.87 2.13 20.93
N TRP A 307 -13.54 1.88 22.21
CA TRP A 307 -13.91 2.78 23.30
C TRP A 307 -13.27 4.17 23.14
N ARG A 308 -11.98 4.23 22.76
CA ARG A 308 -11.31 5.50 22.48
C ARG A 308 -11.87 6.19 21.24
N ILE A 309 -12.22 5.42 20.20
CA ILE A 309 -12.81 5.95 18.96
C ILE A 309 -14.20 6.54 19.23
N ILE A 310 -15.06 5.82 19.95
CA ILE A 310 -16.41 6.28 20.30
C ILE A 310 -16.37 7.51 21.21
N THR A 311 -15.39 7.59 22.13
CA THR A 311 -15.22 8.74 23.04
C THR A 311 -14.38 9.88 22.45
N SER A 312 -13.93 9.78 21.20
CA SER A 312 -12.99 10.71 20.54
C SER A 312 -13.45 12.17 20.62
N LYS A 313 -14.69 12.46 20.21
CA LYS A 313 -15.29 13.80 20.22
C LYS A 313 -15.38 14.41 21.63
N PHE A 314 -15.78 13.61 22.63
CA PHE A 314 -15.82 14.04 24.03
C PHE A 314 -14.43 14.33 24.61
N ARG A 315 -13.42 13.59 24.15
CA ARG A 315 -12.02 13.77 24.54
C ARG A 315 -11.31 14.88 23.75
N GLY A 316 -11.94 15.42 22.71
CA GLY A 316 -11.31 16.38 21.80
C GLY A 316 -10.13 15.78 21.04
N LYS A 317 -10.17 14.48 20.72
CA LYS A 317 -9.09 13.74 20.06
C LYS A 317 -9.54 13.21 18.68
N PRO A 318 -8.64 13.14 17.68
CA PRO A 318 -8.96 12.54 16.38
C PRO A 318 -9.11 11.02 16.47
N ILE A 319 -9.78 10.41 15.50
CA ILE A 319 -10.03 8.95 15.43
C ILE A 319 -8.72 8.17 15.42
N SER A 320 -7.69 8.68 14.74
CA SER A 320 -6.36 8.07 14.67
C SER A 320 -5.71 7.79 16.04
N GLU A 321 -6.02 8.52 17.12
CA GLU A 321 -5.51 8.20 18.48
C GLU A 321 -6.10 6.90 19.07
N GLY A 322 -7.17 6.39 18.46
CA GLY A 322 -7.76 5.09 18.76
C GLY A 322 -7.00 3.91 18.16
N ILE A 323 -6.07 4.14 17.23
CA ILE A 323 -5.38 3.10 16.47
C ILE A 323 -3.98 2.90 17.04
N ASN A 324 -3.64 1.67 17.42
CA ASN A 324 -2.37 1.38 18.11
C ASN A 324 -1.72 0.12 17.55
N TRP A 325 -0.39 0.17 17.40
CA TRP A 325 0.44 -1.00 17.22
C TRP A 325 0.60 -1.74 18.55
N GLU A 326 0.08 -2.97 18.63
CA GLU A 326 0.09 -3.82 19.82
C GLU A 326 0.84 -5.15 19.52
N PRO A 327 2.19 -5.14 19.47
CA PRO A 327 3.01 -6.27 19.01
C PRO A 327 2.98 -7.49 19.96
N GLN A 328 2.34 -7.38 21.13
CA GLN A 328 2.09 -8.53 21.98
C GLN A 328 1.09 -9.52 21.37
N TYR A 329 0.30 -9.09 20.38
CA TYR A 329 -0.54 -9.97 19.57
C TYR A 329 0.26 -10.46 18.36
N ASN A 330 0.07 -11.73 18.02
CA ASN A 330 0.59 -12.31 16.77
C ASN A 330 -0.34 -11.96 15.59
N THR A 331 0.20 -12.01 14.37
CA THR A 331 -0.62 -11.91 13.16
C THR A 331 -1.29 -13.26 12.93
N ARG A 332 -2.61 -13.27 12.68
CA ARG A 332 -3.38 -14.47 12.36
C ARG A 332 -3.90 -14.40 10.92
N PHE A 333 -3.75 -15.50 10.19
CA PHE A 333 -4.36 -15.66 8.87
C PHE A 333 -5.63 -16.48 9.02
N HIS A 334 -6.76 -15.92 8.58
CA HIS A 334 -8.03 -16.62 8.47
C HIS A 334 -8.23 -16.99 7.01
N VAL A 335 -8.43 -18.27 6.72
CA VAL A 335 -8.69 -18.77 5.35
C VAL A 335 -10.15 -19.16 5.26
N VAL A 336 -10.86 -18.59 4.30
CA VAL A 336 -12.29 -18.81 4.08
C VAL A 336 -12.49 -19.42 2.71
N ASP A 337 -13.24 -20.51 2.64
CA ASP A 337 -13.72 -21.06 1.38
C ASP A 337 -14.68 -20.06 0.73
N LYS A 338 -14.30 -19.57 -0.45
CA LYS A 338 -15.01 -18.50 -1.16
C LYS A 338 -16.37 -18.94 -1.69
N HIS A 339 -16.57 -20.24 -1.90
CA HIS A 339 -17.80 -20.79 -2.47
C HIS A 339 -18.83 -21.10 -1.38
N THR A 340 -18.38 -21.60 -0.24
CA THR A 340 -19.28 -21.97 0.87
C THR A 340 -19.40 -20.88 1.94
N GLY A 341 -18.43 -19.96 2.02
CA GLY A 341 -18.31 -18.99 3.11
C GLY A 341 -17.79 -19.59 4.43
N GLU A 342 -17.39 -20.87 4.42
CA GLU A 342 -16.89 -21.55 5.61
C GLU A 342 -15.47 -21.10 5.95
N VAL A 343 -15.25 -20.71 7.22
CA VAL A 343 -13.91 -20.44 7.74
C VAL A 343 -13.23 -21.77 7.99
N LEU A 344 -12.09 -22.02 7.35
CA LEU A 344 -11.33 -23.24 7.56
C LEU A 344 -10.83 -23.31 9.02
N PRO A 345 -10.80 -24.51 9.63
CA PRO A 345 -10.47 -24.67 11.05
C PRO A 345 -8.98 -24.45 11.37
N GLY A 346 -8.13 -24.36 10.35
CA GLY A 346 -6.69 -24.17 10.51
C GLY A 346 -6.33 -22.91 11.30
N GLN A 347 -5.29 -23.03 12.12
CA GLN A 347 -4.81 -21.98 13.00
C GLN A 347 -3.45 -21.45 12.54
N TRP A 348 -3.45 -20.65 11.47
CA TRP A 348 -2.22 -20.10 10.89
C TRP A 348 -1.83 -18.78 11.55
N TYR A 349 -0.62 -18.72 12.08
CA TYR A 349 -0.07 -17.56 12.78
C TYR A 349 1.31 -17.18 12.25
N SER A 350 1.66 -15.91 12.36
CA SER A 350 3.02 -15.40 12.16
C SER A 350 3.39 -14.52 13.36
N LYS A 351 4.70 -14.29 13.52
CA LYS A 351 5.19 -13.16 14.31
C LYS A 351 4.51 -11.85 13.85
N PRO A 352 4.34 -10.86 14.74
CA PRO A 352 3.68 -9.60 14.41
C PRO A 352 4.38 -8.89 13.24
N PHE A 353 3.58 -8.42 12.29
CA PHE A 353 3.98 -7.52 11.20
C PHE A 353 2.76 -6.67 10.80
N VAL A 354 3.00 -5.63 10.01
CA VAL A 354 1.96 -4.79 9.41
C VAL A 354 1.98 -4.94 7.90
N THR A 355 0.81 -4.94 7.28
CA THR A 355 0.64 -4.91 5.84
C THR A 355 -0.49 -3.94 5.49
N PHE A 356 -0.26 -3.13 4.47
CA PHE A 356 -1.33 -2.36 3.82
C PHE A 356 -1.81 -3.10 2.58
N HIS A 357 -0.89 -3.47 1.69
CA HIS A 357 -1.23 -4.05 0.40
C HIS A 357 -0.80 -5.51 0.27
N GLN A 358 -1.75 -6.32 -0.18
CA GLN A 358 -1.48 -7.64 -0.72
C GLN A 358 -0.95 -7.51 -2.16
N ILE A 359 0.00 -8.37 -2.53
CA ILE A 359 0.59 -8.43 -3.87
C ILE A 359 -0.22 -9.41 -4.73
N ASN A 360 -0.25 -10.68 -4.31
CA ASN A 360 -1.07 -11.72 -4.92
C ASN A 360 -1.28 -12.89 -3.93
N ALA A 361 -2.25 -13.74 -4.21
CA ALA A 361 -2.46 -15.00 -3.49
C ALA A 361 -2.86 -16.09 -4.48
N PHE A 362 -2.37 -17.31 -4.30
CA PHE A 362 -2.69 -18.42 -5.22
C PHE A 362 -2.57 -19.77 -4.51
N GLU A 363 -3.12 -20.80 -5.13
CA GLU A 363 -3.10 -22.17 -4.61
C GLU A 363 -2.03 -23.01 -5.33
N ASP A 364 -1.22 -23.75 -4.57
CA ASP A 364 -0.26 -24.73 -5.09
C ASP A 364 0.02 -25.80 -4.04
N GLY A 365 0.13 -27.07 -4.45
CA GLY A 365 0.53 -28.18 -3.57
C GLY A 365 -0.30 -28.35 -2.30
N GLY A 366 -1.61 -28.07 -2.33
CA GLY A 366 -2.49 -28.14 -1.14
C GLY A 366 -2.25 -27.02 -0.12
N CYS A 367 -1.61 -25.93 -0.55
CA CYS A 367 -1.36 -24.73 0.23
C CYS A 367 -1.92 -23.50 -0.48
N VAL A 368 -2.18 -22.45 0.29
CA VAL A 368 -2.30 -21.09 -0.24
C VAL A 368 -0.95 -20.38 -0.07
N VAL A 369 -0.41 -19.84 -1.16
CA VAL A 369 0.73 -18.94 -1.18
C VAL A 369 0.22 -17.51 -1.15
N LEU A 370 0.74 -16.70 -0.24
CA LEU A 370 0.31 -15.33 0.00
C LEU A 370 1.51 -14.38 -0.03
N ASP A 371 1.51 -13.43 -0.95
CA ASP A 371 2.55 -12.43 -1.10
C ASP A 371 2.03 -11.06 -0.64
N LEU A 372 2.77 -10.40 0.25
CA LEU A 372 2.36 -9.17 0.95
C LEU A 372 3.49 -8.14 0.99
N CYS A 373 3.14 -6.86 1.02
CA CYS A 373 4.05 -5.78 1.40
C CYS A 373 4.05 -5.60 2.93
N CYS A 374 5.12 -6.03 3.60
CA CYS A 374 5.16 -6.12 5.07
C CYS A 374 6.16 -5.18 5.73
N GLN A 375 5.79 -4.66 6.91
CA GLN A 375 6.62 -3.90 7.83
C GLN A 375 6.74 -4.63 9.17
N ASP A 376 7.92 -4.55 9.82
CA ASP A 376 8.16 -5.21 11.12
C ASP A 376 7.61 -4.43 12.33
N ASP A 377 7.12 -3.21 12.11
CA ASP A 377 6.41 -2.44 13.14
C ASP A 377 5.29 -1.58 12.54
N GLY A 378 4.35 -1.15 13.40
CA GLY A 378 3.18 -0.38 13.00
C GLY A 378 3.24 1.12 13.27
N ARG A 379 4.44 1.69 13.44
CA ARG A 379 4.59 3.12 13.75
C ARG A 379 4.38 4.02 12.54
N THR A 380 4.35 3.44 11.33
CA THR A 380 4.19 4.14 10.05
C THR A 380 2.93 5.01 9.99
N MET A 381 1.81 4.56 10.59
CA MET A 381 0.58 5.38 10.62
C MET A 381 0.77 6.72 11.38
N ALA A 382 1.66 6.79 12.36
CA ALA A 382 1.95 8.02 13.07
C ALA A 382 2.86 8.99 12.27
N VAL A 383 3.55 8.48 11.25
CA VAL A 383 4.50 9.24 10.42
C VAL A 383 3.81 10.00 9.30
N TYR A 384 2.70 9.51 8.74
CA TYR A 384 1.92 10.17 7.67
C TYR A 384 1.16 11.45 8.08
N LYS A 385 1.55 12.07 9.21
CA LYS A 385 1.15 13.42 9.56
C LYS A 385 1.85 14.41 8.62
N LEU A 386 1.10 15.39 8.10
CA LEU A 386 1.63 16.39 7.16
C LEU A 386 2.80 17.17 7.76
N GLN A 387 2.79 17.45 9.06
CA GLN A 387 3.91 18.10 9.75
C GLN A 387 5.23 17.31 9.69
N ASN A 388 5.16 15.97 9.58
CA ASN A 388 6.33 15.12 9.49
C ASN A 388 6.79 15.02 8.04
N MET A 389 5.84 14.77 7.11
CA MET A 389 6.15 14.60 5.69
C MET A 389 6.61 15.90 5.02
N ARG A 390 6.20 17.07 5.54
CA ARG A 390 6.64 18.39 5.04
C ARG A 390 7.96 18.89 5.67
N LYS A 391 8.64 18.06 6.48
CA LYS A 391 10.01 18.33 6.92
C LYS A 391 10.97 18.25 5.73
N SER A 392 12.17 18.76 5.91
CA SER A 392 13.22 18.74 4.89
C SER A 392 14.58 18.39 5.49
N GLY A 393 15.51 17.97 4.65
CA GLY A 393 16.89 17.74 5.06
C GLY A 393 17.04 16.64 6.11
N ALA A 394 17.89 16.90 7.11
CA ALA A 394 18.17 15.96 8.19
C ALA A 394 16.92 15.59 9.02
N ASP A 395 15.96 16.51 9.16
CA ASP A 395 14.74 16.26 9.94
C ASP A 395 13.83 15.25 9.25
N LEU A 396 13.76 15.27 7.92
CA LEU A 396 12.99 14.27 7.14
C LEU A 396 13.68 12.90 7.21
N ASN A 397 15.01 12.86 7.09
CA ASN A 397 15.80 11.64 7.26
C ASN A 397 15.56 10.99 8.62
N GLN A 398 15.56 11.78 9.70
CA GLN A 398 15.31 11.27 11.05
C GLN A 398 13.94 10.62 11.17
N VAL A 399 12.91 11.21 10.55
CA VAL A 399 11.58 10.59 10.51
C VAL A 399 11.63 9.27 9.73
N PHE A 400 12.33 9.23 8.59
CA PHE A 400 12.41 8.03 7.74
C PHE A 400 13.13 6.88 8.44
N GLU A 401 14.20 7.19 9.16
CA GLU A 401 14.95 6.20 9.95
C GLU A 401 14.20 5.72 11.21
N SER A 402 13.12 6.42 11.62
CA SER A 402 12.37 6.08 12.84
C SER A 402 11.36 4.95 12.69
N VAL A 403 11.06 4.53 11.44
CA VAL A 403 10.06 3.50 11.12
C VAL A 403 10.64 2.32 10.36
N ALA A 404 9.98 1.17 10.47
CA ALA A 404 10.27 0.02 9.62
C ALA A 404 9.97 0.34 8.15
N ARG A 405 10.79 -0.23 7.26
CA ARG A 405 10.55 -0.20 5.81
C ARG A 405 9.62 -1.33 5.42
N THR A 406 8.91 -1.15 4.32
CA THR A 406 8.07 -2.19 3.74
C THR A 406 8.88 -3.05 2.78
N PHE A 407 8.72 -4.37 2.87
CA PHE A 407 9.36 -5.32 1.95
C PHE A 407 8.37 -6.41 1.50
N PRO A 408 8.50 -6.89 0.25
CA PRO A 408 7.65 -7.96 -0.26
C PRO A 408 8.03 -9.31 0.39
N ARG A 409 7.05 -9.98 0.97
CA ARG A 409 7.20 -11.23 1.73
C ARG A 409 6.19 -12.28 1.29
N ARG A 410 6.64 -13.52 1.14
CA ARG A 410 5.84 -14.70 0.81
C ARG A 410 5.58 -15.56 2.03
N PHE A 411 4.33 -15.89 2.27
CA PHE A 411 3.87 -16.87 3.26
C PHE A 411 3.24 -18.07 2.56
N VAL A 412 3.31 -19.24 3.20
CA VAL A 412 2.66 -20.47 2.73
C VAL A 412 1.77 -21.01 3.84
N LEU A 413 0.49 -21.23 3.52
CA LEU A 413 -0.55 -21.68 4.43
C LEU A 413 -1.03 -23.07 3.99
N PRO A 414 -0.55 -24.17 4.62
CA PRO A 414 -1.02 -25.51 4.32
C PRO A 414 -2.48 -25.67 4.71
N LEU A 415 -3.34 -26.11 3.77
CA LEU A 415 -4.80 -26.14 3.98
C LEU A 415 -5.27 -27.34 4.79
N ASN A 416 -4.59 -28.49 4.63
CA ASN A 416 -4.93 -29.74 5.32
C ASN A 416 -4.11 -29.86 6.60
N VAL A 417 -4.63 -29.30 7.70
CA VAL A 417 -4.02 -29.41 9.04
C VAL A 417 -5.07 -29.90 10.04
N ASP A 418 -4.79 -31.05 10.64
CA ASP A 418 -5.66 -31.75 11.58
C ASP A 418 -4.90 -32.20 12.85
N SER A 419 -5.53 -33.02 13.69
CA SER A 419 -4.92 -33.57 14.91
C SER A 419 -3.69 -34.43 14.61
N ASP A 420 -3.69 -35.17 13.51
CA ASP A 420 -2.70 -36.18 13.15
C ASP A 420 -1.48 -35.58 12.44
N THR A 421 -1.61 -34.32 11.99
CA THR A 421 -0.54 -33.55 11.38
C THR A 421 0.68 -33.45 12.33
N PRO A 422 1.91 -33.81 11.87
CA PRO A 422 3.09 -33.86 12.73
C PRO A 422 3.49 -32.50 13.33
N VAL A 423 3.80 -32.49 14.62
CA VAL A 423 4.35 -31.33 15.33
C VAL A 423 5.84 -31.17 15.02
N GLY A 424 6.31 -29.93 14.92
CA GLY A 424 7.72 -29.57 14.76
C GLY A 424 8.30 -29.82 13.36
N LYS A 425 7.51 -30.31 12.41
CA LYS A 425 7.92 -30.48 11.01
C LYS A 425 7.46 -29.31 10.15
N ASN A 426 8.26 -28.96 9.15
CA ASN A 426 7.83 -28.03 8.11
C ASN A 426 6.78 -28.71 7.23
N LEU A 427 5.60 -28.09 7.15
CA LEU A 427 4.44 -28.54 6.39
C LEU A 427 4.39 -27.94 4.98
N ASN A 428 5.27 -27.00 4.64
CA ASN A 428 5.37 -26.47 3.28
C ASN A 428 6.00 -27.52 2.34
N PRO A 429 5.27 -28.04 1.32
CA PRO A 429 5.78 -29.02 0.36
C PRO A 429 6.45 -28.38 -0.88
N LEU A 430 6.37 -27.05 -1.02
CA LEU A 430 6.71 -26.34 -2.26
C LEU A 430 8.23 -26.14 -2.36
N PRO A 431 8.92 -26.69 -3.38
CA PRO A 431 10.38 -26.67 -3.46
C PRO A 431 10.96 -25.31 -3.87
N TYR A 432 10.13 -24.42 -4.42
CA TYR A 432 10.57 -23.13 -4.98
C TYR A 432 10.50 -21.97 -3.99
N THR A 433 10.10 -22.21 -2.74
CA THR A 433 9.97 -21.17 -1.72
C THR A 433 10.63 -21.62 -0.42
N LEU A 434 11.32 -20.69 0.23
CA LEU A 434 11.96 -20.90 1.53
C LEU A 434 11.01 -20.63 2.72
N ALA A 435 9.77 -20.21 2.46
CA ALA A 435 8.77 -20.01 3.49
C ALA A 435 8.53 -21.32 4.26
N LYS A 436 8.17 -21.22 5.53
CA LYS A 436 7.96 -22.39 6.40
C LYS A 436 6.62 -22.30 7.08
N ALA A 437 6.01 -23.44 7.33
CA ALA A 437 4.80 -23.56 8.13
C ALA A 437 5.02 -24.72 9.11
N VAL A 438 5.13 -24.44 10.41
CA VAL A 438 5.44 -25.48 11.41
C VAL A 438 4.33 -25.54 12.45
N LYS A 439 3.67 -26.69 12.57
CA LYS A 439 2.69 -26.93 13.63
C LYS A 439 3.38 -27.11 14.97
N ASP A 440 2.93 -26.39 15.99
CA ASP A 440 3.40 -26.49 17.37
C ASP A 440 2.49 -27.39 18.22
N ALA A 441 2.90 -27.71 19.44
CA ALA A 441 2.18 -28.59 20.36
C ALA A 441 0.81 -28.04 20.78
N ASP A 442 0.60 -26.72 20.68
CA ASP A 442 -0.68 -26.05 20.94
C ASP A 442 -1.65 -26.10 19.75
N GLY A 443 -1.26 -26.76 18.65
CA GLY A 443 -2.05 -26.90 17.43
C GLY A 443 -1.93 -25.74 16.44
N LYS A 444 -1.26 -24.64 16.80
CA LYS A 444 -1.04 -23.51 15.89
C LYS A 444 0.01 -23.85 14.84
N VAL A 445 -0.18 -23.33 13.64
CA VAL A 445 0.75 -23.42 12.51
C VAL A 445 1.49 -22.10 12.37
N TRP A 446 2.77 -22.09 12.76
CA TRP A 446 3.64 -20.93 12.66
C TRP A 446 4.22 -20.79 11.27
N CYS A 447 3.73 -19.79 10.55
CA CYS A 447 4.11 -19.40 9.21
C CYS A 447 5.27 -18.38 9.29
N THR A 448 6.43 -18.77 8.76
CA THR A 448 7.61 -17.92 8.61
C THR A 448 7.76 -17.56 7.13
N HIS A 449 7.90 -16.28 6.84
CA HIS A 449 7.97 -15.79 5.47
C HIS A 449 9.32 -16.07 4.79
N GLU A 450 9.30 -15.98 3.47
CA GLU A 450 10.45 -15.76 2.61
C GLU A 450 10.42 -14.31 2.08
N ASN A 451 11.57 -13.64 2.00
CA ASN A 451 11.66 -12.34 1.34
C ASN A 451 11.69 -12.52 -0.18
N LEU A 452 10.91 -11.72 -0.90
CA LEU A 452 10.84 -11.73 -2.37
C LEU A 452 11.76 -10.69 -3.02
N HIS A 453 12.82 -10.30 -2.32
CA HIS A 453 13.85 -9.40 -2.80
C HIS A 453 15.23 -10.00 -2.44
N PRO A 454 16.32 -9.59 -3.12
CA PRO A 454 17.65 -10.03 -2.76
C PRO A 454 18.18 -9.22 -1.58
N ASP A 455 19.24 -9.71 -0.96
CA ASP A 455 19.96 -8.95 0.07
C ASP A 455 20.50 -7.64 -0.51
N GLY A 456 20.45 -6.56 0.27
CA GLY A 456 20.87 -5.22 -0.14
C GLY A 456 19.78 -4.39 -0.81
N PHE A 457 18.61 -4.98 -1.11
CA PHE A 457 17.44 -4.23 -1.58
C PHE A 457 16.95 -3.21 -0.54
N GLU A 458 17.29 -3.42 0.73
CA GLU A 458 16.98 -2.51 1.83
C GLU A 458 17.58 -1.11 1.64
N ASN A 459 18.65 -1.00 0.84
CA ASN A 459 19.28 0.28 0.51
C ASN A 459 18.41 1.16 -0.41
N PHE A 460 17.39 0.60 -1.06
CA PHE A 460 16.44 1.32 -1.91
C PHE A 460 15.21 1.84 -1.14
N GLY A 461 15.18 1.69 0.19
CA GLY A 461 14.19 2.37 1.03
C GLY A 461 12.83 1.65 1.19
N GLY A 462 12.72 0.42 0.69
CA GLY A 462 11.50 -0.39 0.78
C GLY A 462 10.64 -0.31 -0.49
N LEU A 463 9.58 -1.11 -0.52
CA LEU A 463 8.66 -1.24 -1.65
C LEU A 463 7.20 -1.26 -1.18
N GLU A 464 6.36 -0.48 -1.86
CA GLU A 464 4.91 -0.42 -1.63
C GLU A 464 4.15 -0.18 -2.94
N PHE A 465 2.81 -0.09 -2.86
CA PHE A 465 1.90 0.05 -4.00
C PHE A 465 2.10 -1.05 -5.05
N PRO A 466 1.95 -2.34 -4.65
CA PRO A 466 2.15 -3.46 -5.55
C PRO A 466 1.02 -3.55 -6.57
N GLN A 467 1.38 -3.86 -7.81
CA GLN A 467 0.49 -4.12 -8.94
C GLN A 467 1.01 -5.32 -9.73
N ILE A 468 0.10 -6.07 -10.34
CA ILE A 468 0.42 -7.25 -11.17
C ILE A 468 -0.36 -7.16 -12.49
N ASN A 469 -0.15 -8.11 -13.39
CA ASN A 469 -1.11 -8.38 -14.47
C ASN A 469 -2.40 -8.99 -13.89
N TYR A 470 -3.20 -8.14 -13.24
CA TYR A 470 -4.30 -8.56 -12.37
C TYR A 470 -5.37 -9.35 -13.15
N SER A 471 -5.72 -8.90 -14.35
CA SER A 471 -6.79 -9.51 -15.14
C SER A 471 -6.53 -10.96 -15.53
N GLN A 472 -5.27 -11.38 -15.64
CA GLN A 472 -4.90 -12.74 -16.03
C GLN A 472 -4.31 -13.59 -14.90
N TYR A 473 -3.63 -12.95 -13.92
CA TYR A 473 -2.81 -13.64 -12.92
C TYR A 473 -3.25 -13.41 -11.46
N SER A 474 -4.24 -12.56 -11.20
CA SER A 474 -4.84 -12.45 -9.86
C SER A 474 -5.44 -13.80 -9.44
N GLY A 475 -5.13 -14.24 -8.23
CA GLY A 475 -5.61 -15.52 -7.71
C GLY A 475 -4.86 -16.75 -8.22
N ARG A 476 -3.86 -16.56 -9.10
CA ARG A 476 -3.13 -17.61 -9.82
C ARG A 476 -1.62 -17.46 -9.62
N ARG A 477 -0.89 -18.56 -9.87
CA ARG A 477 0.57 -18.54 -9.86
C ARG A 477 1.06 -17.52 -10.91
N TYR A 478 2.01 -16.68 -10.49
CA TYR A 478 2.51 -15.54 -11.24
C TYR A 478 4.01 -15.38 -11.00
N ARG A 479 4.68 -14.56 -11.83
CA ARG A 479 6.12 -14.33 -11.79
C ARG A 479 6.50 -12.88 -11.51
N TYR A 480 5.71 -11.91 -11.94
CA TYR A 480 6.09 -10.50 -11.89
C TYR A 480 5.08 -9.66 -11.12
N PHE A 481 5.61 -8.80 -10.26
CA PHE A 481 4.87 -7.64 -9.77
C PHE A 481 5.68 -6.37 -9.96
N TYR A 482 4.97 -5.25 -9.91
CA TYR A 482 5.48 -3.90 -10.03
C TYR A 482 5.13 -3.13 -8.77
N GLY A 483 5.94 -2.16 -8.37
CA GLY A 483 5.63 -1.30 -7.23
C GLY A 483 6.46 -0.04 -7.23
N CYS A 484 6.28 0.78 -6.21
CA CYS A 484 7.08 1.97 -5.97
C CYS A 484 8.20 1.66 -4.97
N GLY A 485 9.40 2.15 -5.21
CA GLY A 485 10.39 2.33 -4.14
C GLY A 485 9.96 3.47 -3.21
N PHE A 486 10.16 3.33 -1.90
CA PHE A 486 9.44 4.12 -0.89
C PHE A 486 10.33 4.93 0.06
N ARG A 487 11.52 5.34 -0.37
CA ARG A 487 12.51 6.02 0.48
C ARG A 487 12.06 7.39 1.02
N HIS A 488 11.03 7.99 0.44
CA HIS A 488 10.48 9.29 0.84
C HIS A 488 9.08 9.18 1.48
N PHE A 489 8.66 7.98 1.92
CA PHE A 489 7.27 7.67 2.32
C PHE A 489 6.23 7.76 1.20
N ILE A 490 6.68 8.18 0.03
CA ILE A 490 5.99 8.20 -1.24
C ILE A 490 6.91 7.53 -2.27
N GLY A 491 6.38 7.26 -3.45
CA GLY A 491 7.13 6.71 -4.56
C GLY A 491 8.23 7.66 -5.04
N ASP A 492 9.46 7.17 -5.07
CA ASP A 492 10.63 7.88 -5.62
C ASP A 492 11.32 7.12 -6.78
N SER A 493 10.82 5.92 -7.04
CA SER A 493 11.29 5.03 -8.09
C SER A 493 10.19 4.01 -8.39
N LEU A 494 10.25 3.40 -9.57
CA LEU A 494 9.44 2.26 -9.92
C LEU A 494 10.31 1.00 -9.88
N VAL A 495 9.74 -0.11 -9.44
CA VAL A 495 10.44 -1.38 -9.30
C VAL A 495 9.61 -2.47 -9.96
N LYS A 496 10.26 -3.29 -10.81
CA LYS A 496 9.73 -4.58 -11.26
C LYS A 496 10.47 -5.68 -10.51
N VAL A 497 9.75 -6.65 -9.97
CA VAL A 497 10.32 -7.79 -9.24
C VAL A 497 9.93 -9.09 -9.93
N ASP A 498 10.90 -9.97 -10.14
CA ASP A 498 10.71 -11.36 -10.53
C ASP A 498 10.71 -12.23 -9.26
N VAL A 499 9.56 -12.78 -8.89
CA VAL A 499 9.39 -13.50 -7.60
C VAL A 499 10.03 -14.88 -7.59
N GLU A 500 10.39 -15.43 -8.76
CA GLU A 500 11.06 -16.74 -8.86
C GLU A 500 12.57 -16.59 -8.69
N THR A 501 13.16 -15.59 -9.33
CA THR A 501 14.61 -15.34 -9.26
C THR A 501 15.01 -14.33 -8.16
N ARG A 502 14.04 -13.57 -7.63
CA ARG A 502 14.21 -12.43 -6.72
C ARG A 502 15.05 -11.30 -7.33
N ASN A 503 15.24 -11.30 -8.65
CA ASN A 503 15.87 -10.18 -9.34
C ASN A 503 14.86 -9.04 -9.49
N PHE A 504 15.37 -7.82 -9.63
CA PHE A 504 14.55 -6.64 -9.81
C PHE A 504 15.14 -5.71 -10.87
N LYS A 505 14.28 -4.85 -11.42
CA LYS A 505 14.66 -3.73 -12.29
C LYS A 505 14.10 -2.44 -11.69
N ILE A 506 14.84 -1.35 -11.82
CA ILE A 506 14.44 -0.04 -11.28
C ILE A 506 14.41 0.98 -12.41
N TRP A 507 13.38 1.81 -12.40
CA TRP A 507 13.34 3.09 -13.09
C TRP A 507 13.34 4.19 -12.03
N GLN A 508 14.24 5.16 -12.19
CA GLN A 508 14.39 6.29 -11.29
C GLN A 508 14.96 7.47 -12.07
N GLU A 509 14.50 8.67 -11.76
CA GLU A 509 15.01 9.93 -12.29
C GLU A 509 15.11 10.94 -11.12
N ASP A 510 16.23 11.65 -11.00
CA ASP A 510 16.45 12.57 -9.89
C ASP A 510 15.40 13.69 -9.87
N GLY A 511 14.82 13.94 -8.69
CA GLY A 511 13.76 14.94 -8.53
C GLY A 511 12.39 14.51 -9.06
N CYS A 512 12.24 13.26 -9.51
CA CYS A 512 10.98 12.71 -10.00
C CYS A 512 10.38 11.72 -8.99
N TYR A 513 9.07 11.82 -8.79
CA TYR A 513 8.32 11.03 -7.80
C TYR A 513 7.16 10.32 -8.52
N PRO A 514 7.36 9.06 -8.93
CA PRO A 514 6.34 8.29 -9.64
C PRO A 514 5.25 7.82 -8.68
N SER A 515 4.01 7.84 -9.16
CA SER A 515 2.86 7.22 -8.50
C SER A 515 2.80 5.71 -8.76
N GLU A 516 1.86 5.01 -8.12
CA GLU A 516 1.64 3.57 -8.27
C GLU A 516 1.66 3.13 -9.76
N PRO A 517 2.48 2.11 -10.12
CA PRO A 517 2.61 1.63 -11.48
C PRO A 517 1.41 0.77 -11.91
N VAL A 518 0.59 1.27 -12.83
CA VAL A 518 -0.56 0.51 -13.37
C VAL A 518 -0.14 -0.29 -14.60
N PHE A 519 -0.29 -1.61 -14.54
CA PHE A 519 0.00 -2.51 -15.67
C PHE A 519 -1.16 -2.53 -16.68
N VAL A 520 -0.82 -2.39 -17.96
CA VAL A 520 -1.76 -2.51 -19.08
C VAL A 520 -1.23 -3.56 -20.07
N PRO A 521 -1.91 -4.70 -20.25
CA PRO A 521 -1.45 -5.74 -21.16
C PRO A 521 -1.55 -5.30 -22.62
N VAL A 522 -0.61 -5.77 -23.45
CA VAL A 522 -0.81 -5.77 -24.90
C VAL A 522 -2.05 -6.61 -25.24
N PRO A 523 -2.89 -6.21 -26.21
CA PRO A 523 -4.00 -7.05 -26.64
C PRO A 523 -3.54 -8.45 -27.06
N ASN A 524 -4.18 -9.49 -26.51
CA ASN A 524 -3.82 -10.89 -26.74
C ASN A 524 -2.38 -11.26 -26.28
N ALA A 525 -1.86 -10.58 -25.26
CA ALA A 525 -0.57 -10.91 -24.65
C ALA A 525 -0.50 -12.37 -24.21
N MET A 526 0.61 -13.04 -24.57
CA MET A 526 0.90 -14.42 -24.16
C MET A 526 1.83 -14.49 -22.95
N ALA A 527 2.76 -13.54 -22.82
CA ALA A 527 3.67 -13.45 -21.68
C ALA A 527 3.05 -12.56 -20.58
N GLU A 528 3.31 -12.91 -19.32
CA GLU A 528 2.77 -12.22 -18.15
C GLU A 528 3.10 -10.72 -18.12
N ASP A 529 4.32 -10.36 -18.53
CA ASP A 529 4.87 -9.00 -18.58
C ASP A 529 4.84 -8.37 -19.98
N SER A 530 4.09 -8.94 -20.92
CA SER A 530 3.86 -8.35 -22.25
C SER A 530 2.82 -7.22 -22.14
N GLY A 531 3.28 -6.02 -21.82
CA GLY A 531 2.43 -4.86 -21.56
C GLY A 531 3.24 -3.59 -21.39
N VAL A 532 2.58 -2.56 -20.89
CA VAL A 532 3.23 -1.34 -20.41
C VAL A 532 2.91 -1.10 -18.94
N ILE A 533 3.76 -0.32 -18.30
CA ILE A 533 3.50 0.30 -17.00
C ILE A 533 3.21 1.78 -17.22
N LEU A 534 2.08 2.24 -16.68
CA LEU A 534 1.70 3.64 -16.63
C LEU A 534 1.90 4.18 -15.23
N SER A 535 2.60 5.30 -15.09
CA SER A 535 2.77 5.99 -13.81
C SER A 535 2.79 7.50 -14.02
N VAL A 536 2.04 8.23 -13.20
CA VAL A 536 2.11 9.70 -13.18
C VAL A 536 3.32 10.10 -12.34
N VAL A 537 4.20 10.90 -12.92
CA VAL A 537 5.43 11.38 -12.30
C VAL A 537 5.32 12.88 -12.05
N ILE A 538 5.61 13.27 -10.82
CA ILE A 538 5.58 14.67 -10.37
C ILE A 538 6.93 15.08 -9.81
N SER A 539 7.16 16.39 -9.71
CA SER A 539 8.40 16.95 -9.17
C SER A 539 8.09 18.07 -8.17
N PRO A 540 8.84 18.17 -7.06
CA PRO A 540 8.74 19.31 -6.15
C PRO A 540 9.33 20.59 -6.76
N ASN A 541 10.03 20.49 -7.90
CA ASN A 541 10.48 21.64 -8.66
C ASN A 541 9.35 22.13 -9.57
N GLU A 542 8.78 23.29 -9.26
CA GLU A 542 7.66 23.88 -10.00
C GLU A 542 7.98 24.18 -11.48
N ASN A 543 9.26 24.21 -11.87
CA ASN A 543 9.67 24.39 -13.27
C ASN A 543 9.64 23.08 -14.08
N GLN A 544 9.47 21.92 -13.43
CA GLN A 544 9.34 20.63 -14.09
C GLN A 544 7.86 20.28 -14.21
N SER A 545 7.41 20.05 -15.44
CA SER A 545 6.04 19.59 -15.71
C SER A 545 5.82 18.20 -15.12
N ALA A 546 4.64 17.97 -14.55
CA ALA A 546 4.17 16.61 -14.31
C ALA A 546 4.02 15.87 -15.66
N PHE A 547 4.20 14.56 -15.65
CA PHE A 547 4.05 13.78 -16.87
C PHE A 547 3.52 12.36 -16.60
N LEU A 548 2.80 11.81 -17.57
CA LEU A 548 2.52 10.38 -17.60
C LEU A 548 3.72 9.65 -18.21
N LEU A 549 4.34 8.76 -17.46
CA LEU A 549 5.42 7.88 -17.91
C LEU A 549 4.83 6.58 -18.46
N VAL A 550 5.40 6.11 -19.58
CA VAL A 550 5.09 4.80 -20.17
C VAL A 550 6.38 3.98 -20.23
N LEU A 551 6.44 2.91 -19.44
CA LEU A 551 7.53 1.94 -19.49
C LEU A 551 7.07 0.67 -20.21
N ASP A 552 7.98 0.06 -20.97
CA ASP A 552 7.84 -1.30 -21.44
C ASP A 552 7.91 -2.26 -20.24
N ALA A 553 6.87 -3.07 -20.01
CA ALA A 553 6.78 -3.86 -18.78
C ALA A 553 7.82 -5.01 -18.73
N GLU A 554 8.28 -5.51 -19.88
CA GLU A 554 9.28 -6.58 -19.96
C GLU A 554 10.68 -6.05 -19.61
N THR A 555 11.15 -5.07 -20.39
CA THR A 555 12.50 -4.49 -20.31
C THR A 555 12.63 -3.48 -19.18
N PHE A 556 11.51 -2.88 -18.75
CA PHE A 556 11.41 -1.79 -17.78
C PHE A 556 12.13 -0.50 -18.22
N ARG A 557 12.20 -0.30 -19.54
CA ARG A 557 12.76 0.91 -20.17
C ARG A 557 11.64 1.84 -20.58
N GLU A 558 11.92 3.14 -20.55
CA GLU A 558 10.97 4.15 -21.00
C GLU A 558 10.73 4.07 -22.51
N LEU A 559 9.45 3.98 -22.88
CA LEU A 559 8.98 4.09 -24.27
C LEU A 559 8.72 5.56 -24.63
N GLY A 560 8.09 6.29 -23.72
CA GLY A 560 7.80 7.70 -23.86
C GLY A 560 7.11 8.27 -22.63
N ARG A 561 6.86 9.58 -22.69
CA ARG A 561 6.14 10.33 -21.65
C ARG A 561 5.26 11.42 -22.24
N ALA A 562 4.21 11.77 -21.53
CA ALA A 562 3.25 12.81 -21.89
C ALA A 562 3.27 13.93 -20.84
N GLU A 563 3.94 15.05 -21.16
CA GLU A 563 4.13 16.19 -20.26
C GLU A 563 2.91 17.11 -20.23
N VAL A 564 2.46 17.48 -19.04
CA VAL A 564 1.28 18.34 -18.83
C VAL A 564 1.63 19.57 -17.98
N PRO A 565 1.19 20.78 -18.37
CA PRO A 565 1.59 22.02 -17.72
C PRO A 565 0.72 22.33 -16.49
N VAL A 566 0.59 21.37 -15.58
CA VAL A 566 -0.26 21.47 -14.38
C VAL A 566 0.52 20.99 -13.16
N GLN A 567 0.20 21.56 -12.01
CA GLN A 567 0.67 21.03 -10.73
C GLN A 567 -0.24 19.89 -10.27
N MET A 568 0.35 18.85 -9.69
CA MET A 568 -0.37 17.71 -9.16
C MET A 568 0.14 17.35 -7.76
N PRO A 569 -0.75 17.04 -6.81
CA PRO A 569 -0.37 16.48 -5.53
C PRO A 569 -0.04 15.00 -5.69
N TYR A 570 0.68 14.44 -4.72
CA TYR A 570 0.93 13.01 -4.67
C TYR A 570 -0.33 12.26 -4.19
N GLY A 571 -0.87 11.38 -5.04
CA GLY A 571 -2.05 10.55 -4.78
C GLY A 571 -1.75 9.11 -4.36
N PHE A 572 -2.78 8.27 -4.28
CA PHE A 572 -2.65 6.88 -3.80
C PHE A 572 -2.78 5.86 -4.93
N HIS A 573 -4.02 5.56 -5.35
CA HIS A 573 -4.30 4.45 -6.25
C HIS A 573 -4.95 4.88 -7.56
N GLY A 574 -4.84 4.02 -8.56
CA GLY A 574 -5.51 4.20 -9.84
C GLY A 574 -5.89 2.92 -10.54
N ILE A 575 -6.69 3.06 -11.58
CA ILE A 575 -7.09 1.97 -12.48
C ILE A 575 -6.99 2.44 -13.92
N PHE A 576 -6.69 1.51 -14.83
CA PHE A 576 -6.82 1.75 -16.26
C PHE A 576 -8.18 1.24 -16.74
N SER A 577 -9.01 2.16 -17.24
CA SER A 577 -10.32 1.89 -17.84
C SER A 577 -10.16 1.85 -19.36
N SER A 578 -10.23 0.68 -19.98
CA SER A 578 -10.11 0.49 -21.44
C SER A 578 -11.34 0.97 -22.21
#